data_AF-A0A3A5VYT5-F1
#
_entry.id   AF-A0A3A5VYT5-F1
#
_cell.length_a   1.000
_cell.length_b   1.000
_cell.length_c   1.000
_cell.angle_alpha   90.00
_cell.angle_beta   90.00
_cell.angle_gamma   90.00
#
_symmetry.space_group_name_H-M   'P 1'
#
loop_
_entity.id
_entity.type
_entity.pdbx_description
1 polymer ?
#
loop_
_entity_poly.entity_id
_entity_poly.type
_entity_poly.pdbx_seq_one_letter_code
_entity_poly.pdbx_strand_id
1 'polypeptide(L)'
;AIINELQLTLDGARLEVDVRHLLMVSDVMTSEGEVRAIGRHGVSGTKHSILARAAFEVTVNHLLKAGIIGEKDYLTGVAENIIVGQPISLGTGSVALYYIPEE
;
A
#
# COMPACT_ATOMS: atom_id res chain seq x y z
N ALA A 1 2.15 -22.63 -0.30
CA ALA A 1 1.86 -22.74 -1.75
C ALA A 1 2.39 -21.51 -2.51
N ILE A 2 1.87 -20.30 -2.25
CA ILE A 2 2.27 -19.07 -2.97
C ILE A 2 3.79 -18.81 -2.91
N ILE A 3 4.39 -18.83 -1.71
CA ILE A 3 5.83 -18.58 -1.53
C ILE A 3 6.68 -19.54 -2.37
N ASN A 4 6.38 -20.84 -2.30
CA ASN A 4 7.10 -21.88 -3.03
C ASN A 4 7.00 -21.67 -4.54
N GLU A 5 5.81 -21.33 -5.04
CA GLU A 5 5.59 -21.10 -6.47
C GLU A 5 6.33 -19.84 -6.97
N LEU A 6 6.30 -18.76 -6.19
CA LEU A 6 7.06 -17.54 -6.48
C LEU A 6 8.57 -17.83 -6.53
N GLN A 7 9.08 -18.59 -5.57
CA GLN A 7 10.48 -18.97 -5.53
C GLN A 7 10.88 -19.83 -6.74
N LEU A 8 10.11 -20.88 -7.03
CA LEU A 8 10.35 -21.74 -8.20
C LEU A 8 10.33 -20.96 -9.52
N THR A 9 9.40 -20.01 -9.66
CA THR A 9 9.29 -19.17 -10.86
C THR A 9 10.52 -18.26 -11.04
N LEU A 10 10.96 -17.60 -9.96
CA LEU A 10 12.12 -16.71 -9.99
C LEU A 10 13.43 -17.49 -10.20
N ASP A 11 13.58 -18.65 -9.55
CA ASP A 11 14.72 -19.55 -9.74
C ASP A 11 14.78 -20.06 -11.19
N GLY A 12 13.64 -20.40 -11.79
CA GLY A 12 13.54 -20.79 -13.20
C GLY A 12 13.99 -19.70 -14.17
N ALA A 13 13.80 -18.43 -13.80
CA ALA A 13 14.29 -17.26 -14.53
C ALA A 13 15.74 -16.88 -14.19
N ARG A 14 16.41 -17.62 -13.28
CA ARG A 14 17.73 -17.31 -12.72
C ARG A 14 17.80 -15.95 -12.03
N LEU A 15 16.70 -15.55 -11.39
CA LEU A 15 16.62 -14.32 -10.60
C LEU A 15 16.70 -14.69 -9.12
N GLU A 16 17.70 -14.16 -8.43
CA GLU A 16 17.84 -14.34 -6.98
C GLU A 16 17.11 -13.22 -6.25
N VAL A 17 16.17 -13.58 -5.38
CA VAL A 17 15.41 -12.66 -4.53
C VAL A 17 15.37 -13.22 -3.12
N ASP A 18 15.65 -12.37 -2.13
CA ASP A 18 15.57 -12.77 -0.73
C ASP A 18 14.14 -13.21 -0.36
N VAL A 19 14.04 -14.35 0.31
CA VAL A 19 12.76 -14.98 0.70
C VAL A 19 11.85 -14.05 1.51
N ARG A 20 12.41 -13.08 2.25
CA ARG A 20 11.64 -12.09 3.02
C ARG A 20 10.73 -11.24 2.14
N HIS A 21 11.15 -10.94 0.91
CA HIS A 21 10.29 -10.22 -0.05
C HIS A 21 9.13 -11.10 -0.55
N LEU A 22 9.39 -12.39 -0.77
CA LEU A 22 8.37 -13.34 -1.21
C LEU A 22 7.33 -13.59 -0.11
N LEU A 23 7.79 -13.65 1.15
CA LEU A 23 6.95 -13.73 2.33
C LEU A 23 6.04 -12.51 2.44
N MET A 24 6.60 -11.30 2.39
CA MET A 24 5.84 -10.05 2.43
C MET A 24 4.73 -9.99 1.36
N VAL A 25 5.04 -10.37 0.12
CA VAL A 25 4.04 -10.39 -0.96
C VAL A 25 2.95 -11.42 -0.68
N SER A 26 3.34 -12.63 -0.25
CA SER A 26 2.41 -13.72 0.05
C SER A 26 1.48 -13.37 1.23
N ASP A 27 2.00 -12.72 2.26
CA ASP A 27 1.22 -12.27 3.41
C ASP A 27 0.23 -11.19 3.00
N VAL A 28 0.65 -10.20 2.21
CA VAL A 28 -0.26 -9.17 1.69
C VAL A 28 -1.39 -9.80 0.86
N MET A 29 -1.07 -10.80 0.03
CA MET A 29 -2.07 -11.52 -0.77
C MET A 29 -3.05 -12.38 0.05
N THR A 30 -2.71 -12.77 1.28
CA THR A 30 -3.50 -13.73 2.09
C THR A 30 -4.02 -13.15 3.41
N SER A 31 -3.70 -11.90 3.72
CA SER A 31 -3.98 -11.24 5.01
C SER A 31 -5.46 -11.20 5.42
N GLU A 32 -6.40 -11.29 4.48
CA GLU A 32 -7.84 -11.21 4.74
C GLU A 32 -8.55 -12.58 4.79
N GLY A 33 -7.79 -13.68 4.85
CA GLY A 33 -8.35 -15.04 4.95
C GLY A 33 -8.74 -15.67 3.62
N GLU A 34 -8.56 -14.97 2.51
CA GLU A 34 -8.65 -15.49 1.14
C GLU A 34 -7.47 -14.98 0.30
N VAL A 35 -7.18 -15.65 -0.81
CA VAL A 35 -6.12 -15.21 -1.73
C VAL A 35 -6.65 -14.09 -2.63
N ARG A 36 -6.08 -12.90 -2.51
CA ARG A 36 -6.50 -11.71 -3.26
C ARG A 36 -5.46 -11.32 -4.31
N ALA A 37 -5.94 -10.85 -5.46
CA ALA A 37 -5.07 -10.32 -6.52
C ALA A 37 -4.41 -9.00 -6.06
N ILE A 38 -3.16 -8.74 -6.47
CA ILE A 38 -2.43 -7.51 -6.07
C ILE A 38 -3.04 -6.24 -6.72
N GLY A 39 -3.57 -6.37 -7.94
CA GLY A 39 -4.07 -5.24 -8.73
C GLY A 39 -5.43 -4.68 -8.29
N ARG A 40 -6.08 -3.92 -9.19
CA ARG A 40 -7.33 -3.18 -8.93
C ARG A 40 -8.51 -4.04 -8.44
N HIS A 41 -8.51 -5.33 -8.73
CA HIS A 41 -9.59 -6.25 -8.34
C HIS A 41 -9.34 -6.93 -6.98
N GLY A 42 -8.24 -6.59 -6.30
CA GLY A 42 -7.96 -7.08 -4.96
C GLY A 42 -7.33 -6.01 -4.08
N VAL A 43 -6.09 -6.24 -3.64
CA VAL A 43 -5.39 -5.45 -2.62
C VAL A 43 -5.38 -3.96 -2.96
N SER A 44 -4.98 -3.59 -4.18
CA SER A 44 -4.87 -2.17 -4.55
C SER A 44 -6.22 -1.46 -4.69
N GLY A 45 -7.28 -2.16 -5.11
CA GLY A 45 -8.62 -1.58 -5.25
C GLY A 45 -9.38 -1.43 -3.94
N THR A 46 -8.93 -2.10 -2.89
CA THR A 46 -9.55 -2.05 -1.55
C THR A 46 -8.78 -1.19 -0.55
N LYS A 47 -7.77 -0.44 -1.01
CA LYS A 47 -7.15 0.60 -0.19
C LYS A 47 -8.20 1.58 0.34
N HIS A 48 -8.08 1.95 1.60
CA HIS A 48 -9.03 2.85 2.26
C HIS A 48 -8.99 4.28 1.70
N SER A 49 -7.83 4.78 1.30
CA SER A 49 -7.71 6.12 0.73
C SER A 49 -8.36 6.23 -0.65
N ILE A 50 -9.18 7.27 -0.82
CA ILE A 50 -9.82 7.62 -2.10
C ILE A 50 -8.76 8.09 -3.08
N LEU A 51 -7.86 8.98 -2.63
CA LEU A 51 -6.78 9.51 -3.46
C LEU A 51 -5.81 8.40 -3.89
N ALA A 52 -5.48 7.47 -3.00
CA ALA A 52 -4.63 6.33 -3.32
C ALA A 52 -5.27 5.40 -4.39
N ARG A 53 -6.58 5.13 -4.30
CA ARG A 53 -7.30 4.35 -5.33
C ARG A 53 -7.37 5.11 -6.66
N ALA A 54 -7.75 6.39 -6.61
CA ALA A 54 -7.90 7.24 -7.80
C ALA A 54 -6.58 7.47 -8.56
N ALA A 55 -5.45 7.53 -7.86
CA ALA A 55 -4.12 7.66 -8.44
C ALA A 55 -3.59 6.36 -9.07
N PHE A 56 -4.16 5.19 -8.73
CA PHE A 56 -3.75 3.91 -9.30
C PHE A 56 -4.46 3.63 -10.62
N GLU A 57 -5.78 3.47 -10.61
CA GLU A 57 -6.61 3.27 -11.81
C GLU A 57 -8.05 3.77 -11.56
N VAL A 58 -8.84 3.94 -12.64
CA VAL A 58 -10.30 4.22 -12.54
C VAL A 58 -10.62 5.54 -11.78
N THR A 59 -9.77 6.55 -11.97
CA THR A 59 -9.74 7.84 -11.24
C THR A 59 -11.11 8.51 -11.09
N VAL A 60 -11.79 8.78 -12.20
CA VAL A 60 -13.05 9.55 -12.21
C VAL A 60 -14.14 8.84 -11.42
N ASN A 61 -14.27 7.52 -11.58
CA ASN A 61 -15.30 6.75 -10.88
C ASN A 61 -15.05 6.71 -9.37
N HIS A 62 -13.79 6.61 -8.93
CA HIS A 62 -13.47 6.65 -7.50
C HIS A 62 -13.83 7.99 -6.87
N LEU A 63 -13.47 9.11 -7.53
CA LEU A 63 -13.78 10.45 -7.03
C LEU A 63 -15.28 10.75 -7.04
N LEU A 64 -16.00 10.38 -8.10
CA LEU A 64 -17.44 10.59 -8.20
C LEU A 64 -18.19 9.77 -7.14
N LYS A 65 -17.86 8.48 -7.00
CA LYS A 65 -18.50 7.62 -6.01
C LYS A 65 -18.27 8.13 -4.59
N ALA A 66 -17.03 8.51 -4.26
CA ALA A 66 -16.68 9.09 -2.97
C ALA A 66 -17.47 10.37 -2.71
N GLY A 67 -17.62 11.25 -3.70
CA GLY A 67 -18.43 12.46 -3.61
C GLY A 67 -19.91 12.19 -3.37
N ILE A 68 -20.49 11.16 -4.02
CA ILE A 68 -21.90 10.78 -3.85
C ILE A 68 -22.18 10.25 -2.43
N ILE A 69 -21.28 9.42 -1.88
CA ILE A 69 -21.49 8.79 -0.56
C ILE A 69 -20.92 9.61 0.59
N GLY A 70 -20.24 10.73 0.31
CA GLY A 70 -19.59 11.57 1.31
C GLY A 70 -18.38 10.92 2.00
N GLU A 71 -17.63 10.08 1.27
CA GLU A 71 -16.43 9.42 1.79
C GLU A 71 -15.34 10.47 2.13
N LYS A 72 -14.58 10.23 3.21
CA LYS A 72 -13.49 11.11 3.66
C LYS A 72 -12.16 10.40 3.58
N ASP A 73 -11.15 11.10 3.08
CA ASP A 73 -9.77 10.63 3.07
C ASP A 73 -9.05 11.13 4.33
N TYR A 74 -8.44 10.22 5.08
CA TYR A 74 -7.75 10.52 6.34
C TYR A 74 -6.25 10.74 6.16
N LEU A 75 -5.72 10.65 4.94
CA LEU A 75 -4.32 10.98 4.64
C LEU A 75 -3.33 10.15 5.49
N THR A 76 -3.59 8.86 5.68
CA THR A 76 -2.76 7.99 6.53
C THR A 76 -1.66 7.26 5.76
N GLY A 77 -1.82 7.09 4.45
CA GLY A 77 -0.92 6.36 3.58
C GLY A 77 0.03 7.27 2.79
N VAL A 78 0.99 6.64 2.13
CA VAL A 78 2.08 7.32 1.43
C VAL A 78 1.58 8.13 0.23
N ALA A 79 0.69 7.55 -0.59
CA ALA A 79 0.32 8.13 -1.89
C ALA A 79 -0.45 9.43 -1.71
N GLU A 80 -1.45 9.41 -0.84
CA GLU A 80 -2.30 10.55 -0.55
C GLU A 80 -1.55 11.70 0.12
N ASN A 81 -0.61 11.41 1.04
CA ASN A 81 0.28 12.43 1.63
C ASN A 81 1.18 13.09 0.58
N ILE A 82 1.76 12.31 -0.34
CA ILE A 82 2.57 12.85 -1.43
C ILE A 82 1.73 13.76 -2.33
N ILE A 83 0.51 13.36 -2.67
CA ILE A 83 -0.39 14.14 -3.54
C ILE A 83 -0.72 15.51 -2.91
N VAL A 84 -0.96 15.55 -1.58
CA VAL A 84 -1.28 16.80 -0.89
C VAL A 84 -0.05 17.59 -0.41
N GLY A 85 1.17 17.06 -0.63
CA GLY A 85 2.42 17.71 -0.25
C GLY A 85 2.78 17.61 1.23
N GLN A 86 2.25 16.62 1.96
CA GLN A 86 2.57 16.36 3.37
C GLN A 86 3.71 15.33 3.50
N PRO A 87 4.56 15.44 4.55
CA PRO A 87 5.53 14.40 4.87
C PRO A 87 4.85 13.06 5.16
N ILE A 88 5.43 11.96 4.68
CA ILE A 88 4.89 10.60 4.88
C ILE A 88 5.31 10.02 6.23
N SER A 89 4.44 9.21 6.85
CA SER A 89 4.71 8.53 8.13
C SER A 89 5.59 7.27 8.00
N LEU A 90 6.62 7.31 7.14
CA LEU A 90 7.60 6.23 6.96
C LEU A 90 9.03 6.78 7.01
N GLY A 91 9.97 5.95 7.45
CA GLY A 91 11.37 6.35 7.59
C GLY A 91 11.52 7.47 8.61
N THR A 92 12.17 8.58 8.22
CA THR A 92 12.39 9.74 9.09
C THR A 92 11.10 10.43 9.53
N GLY A 93 10.05 10.36 8.73
CA GLY A 93 8.74 10.93 9.09
C GLY A 93 7.98 10.13 10.15
N SER A 94 8.47 8.96 10.55
CA SER A 94 7.88 8.16 11.65
C SER A 94 8.43 8.52 13.04
N VAL A 95 9.46 9.37 13.12
CA VAL A 95 10.12 9.75 14.38
C VAL A 95 9.63 11.12 14.83
N ALA A 96 9.15 11.21 16.07
CA ALA A 96 8.86 12.48 16.73
C ALA A 96 9.98 12.81 17.72
N LEU A 97 10.55 14.01 17.60
CA LEU A 97 11.59 14.50 18.51
C LEU A 97 11.00 15.57 19.42
N TYR A 98 11.41 15.55 20.68
CA TYR A 98 11.09 16.59 21.65
C TYR A 98 12.38 17.03 22.34
N TYR A 99 12.53 18.34 22.52
CA TYR A 99 13.71 18.94 23.14
C TYR A 99 13.26 19.92 24.22
N ILE A 100 13.81 19.77 25.42
CA ILE A 100 13.64 20.70 26.54
C ILE A 100 14.94 21.49 26.63
N PRO A 101 14.95 22.80 26.31
CA PRO A 101 16.14 23.62 26.49
C PRO A 101 16.46 23.78 27.98
N GLU A 102 17.74 23.65 28.35
CA GLU A 102 18.26 24.09 29.65
C GLU A 102 18.34 25.62 29.64
N GLU A 103 17.93 26.27 30.76
CA GLU A 103 18.11 27.71 30.98
C GLU A 103 19.59 28.11 31.14
#